data_AF-A0A946N8Q0-F1
#
_entry.id   AF-A0A946N8Q0-F1
#
_cell.length_a   1.000
_cell.length_b   1.000
_cell.length_c   1.000
_cell.angle_alpha   90.00
_cell.angle_beta   90.00
_cell.angle_gamma   90.00
#
_symmetry.space_group_name_H-M   'P 1'
#
loop_
_entity.id
_entity.type
_entity.pdbx_description
1 polymer ?
#
loop_
_entity_poly.entity_id
_entity_poly.type
_entity_poly.pdbx_seq_one_letter_code
_entity_poly.pdbx_strand_id
1 'polypeptide(L)'
;MDLAQHKELSQLKRKENKQFFKRLKKLKPKVLDKLIHPLHDEVFACTNCLKCANCCTTTGPLFTDKDINRISKHLRIKPSEFTEKYLRIDEDRDYVLQSVPCTFLGMDNYC
;
A
#
# COMPACT_ATOMS: atom_id res chain seq x y z
N MET A 1 -0.89 -4.31 17.64
CA MET A 1 -0.95 -2.84 17.72
C MET A 1 -2.33 -2.48 18.24
N ASP A 2 -2.44 -1.83 19.40
CA ASP A 2 -3.74 -1.41 19.95
C ASP A 2 -4.20 -0.12 19.27
N LEU A 3 -5.15 -0.25 18.35
CA LEU A 3 -5.64 0.88 17.56
C LEU A 3 -6.46 1.88 18.40
N ALA A 4 -7.13 1.42 19.46
CA ALA A 4 -7.92 2.29 20.33
C ALA A 4 -6.98 3.19 21.16
N GLN A 5 -5.96 2.59 21.77
CA GLN A 5 -4.93 3.30 22.50
C GLN A 5 -4.17 4.30 21.60
N HIS A 6 -3.80 3.89 20.38
CA HIS A 6 -3.12 4.77 19.44
C HIS A 6 -3.98 5.99 19.04
N LYS A 7 -5.29 5.82 18.88
CA LYS A 7 -6.22 6.90 18.58
C LYS A 7 -6.27 7.93 19.71
N GLU A 8 -6.35 7.46 20.95
CA GLU A 8 -6.34 8.33 22.14
C GLU A 8 -5.02 9.11 22.26
N LEU A 9 -3.88 8.42 22.14
CA LEU A 9 -2.55 9.05 22.15
C LEU A 9 -2.40 10.11 21.05
N SER A 10 -2.91 9.83 19.84
CA SER A 10 -2.89 10.78 18.72
C SER A 10 -3.69 12.05 19.02
N GLN A 11 -4.83 11.92 19.70
CA GLN A 11 -5.65 13.06 20.12
C GLN A 11 -4.96 13.87 21.22
N LEU A 12 -4.42 13.21 22.25
CA LEU A 12 -3.68 13.85 23.34
C LEU A 12 -2.45 14.61 22.83
N LYS A 13 -1.68 14.01 21.92
CA LYS A 13 -0.46 14.62 21.34
C LYS A 13 -0.72 15.47 20.10
N ARG A 14 -1.99 15.81 19.78
CA ARG A 14 -2.35 16.52 18.54
C ARG A 14 -1.59 17.83 18.35
N LYS A 15 -1.36 18.59 19.42
CA LYS A 15 -0.61 19.87 19.37
C LYS A 15 0.86 19.65 18.99
N GLU A 16 1.51 18.69 19.62
CA GLU A 16 2.89 18.29 19.36
C GLU A 16 3.06 17.77 17.93
N ASN A 17 2.19 16.86 17.50
CA ASN A 17 2.18 16.30 16.15
C ASN A 17 2.03 17.40 15.10
N LYS A 18 1.10 18.36 15.30
CA LYS A 18 0.95 19.51 14.40
C LYS A 18 2.22 20.36 14.32
N GLN A 19 2.89 20.61 15.44
CA GLN A 19 4.14 21.37 15.46
C GLN A 19 5.28 20.60 14.78
N PHE A 20 5.36 19.29 14.96
CA PHE A 20 6.30 18.42 14.27
C PHE A 20 6.13 18.48 12.75
N PHE A 21 4.92 18.27 12.22
CA PHE A 21 4.67 18.35 10.78
C PHE A 21 4.91 19.75 10.20
N LYS A 22 4.63 20.83 10.96
CA LYS A 22 4.99 22.19 10.56
C LYS A 22 6.50 22.37 10.41
N ARG A 23 7.31 21.72 11.25
CA ARG A 23 8.78 21.73 11.13
C ARG A 23 9.25 20.92 9.93
N LEU A 24 8.70 19.72 9.74
CA LEU A 24 9.03 18.87 8.58
C LEU A 24 8.75 19.56 7.25
N LYS A 25 7.61 20.26 7.10
CA LYS A 25 7.27 20.99 5.88
C LYS A 25 8.24 22.12 5.52
N LYS A 26 9.03 22.62 6.48
CA LYS A 26 10.06 23.65 6.23
C LYS A 26 11.38 23.06 5.74
N LEU A 27 11.59 21.75 5.88
CA LEU A 27 12.80 21.10 5.40
C LEU A 27 12.75 20.96 3.87
N LYS A 28 13.91 21.12 3.23
CA LYS A 28 14.03 20.87 1.80
C LYS A 28 13.79 19.38 1.51
N PRO A 29 13.03 19.02 0.45
CA PRO A 29 12.72 17.62 0.14
C PRO A 29 13.96 16.71 0.12
N LYS A 30 15.03 17.12 -0.56
CA LYS A 30 16.30 16.36 -0.63
C LYS A 30 16.94 16.06 0.74
N VAL A 31 16.73 16.92 1.74
CA VAL A 31 17.24 16.68 3.10
C VAL A 31 16.36 15.68 3.82
N LEU A 32 15.04 15.78 3.65
CA LEU A 32 14.10 14.83 4.21
C LEU A 32 14.31 13.42 3.62
N ASP A 33 14.48 13.32 2.29
CA ASP A 33 14.72 12.04 1.61
C ASP A 33 15.98 11.34 2.14
N LYS A 34 17.06 12.12 2.38
CA LYS A 34 18.31 11.59 2.99
C LYS A 34 18.11 11.02 4.39
N LEU A 35 17.11 11.52 5.14
CA LEU A 35 16.78 10.99 6.46
C LEU A 35 15.83 9.79 6.37
N ILE A 36 14.87 9.83 5.44
CA ILE A 36 13.81 8.82 5.34
C ILE A 36 14.29 7.54 4.65
N HIS A 37 15.15 7.61 3.62
CA HIS A 37 15.59 6.39 2.93
C HIS A 37 16.29 5.37 3.85
N PRO A 38 17.27 5.75 4.70
CA PRO A 38 17.88 4.79 5.62
C PRO A 38 16.88 4.21 6.63
N LEU A 39 15.97 5.04 7.15
CA LEU A 39 14.92 4.60 8.07
C LEU A 39 13.94 3.64 7.39
N HIS A 40 13.62 3.88 6.11
CA HIS A 40 12.82 2.98 5.30
C HIS A 40 13.50 1.62 5.19
N ASP A 41 14.78 1.60 4.82
CA ASP A 41 15.55 0.36 4.68
C ASP A 41 15.61 -0.42 6.01
N GLU A 42 15.89 0.27 7.13
CA GLU A 42 15.91 -0.34 8.47
C GLU A 42 14.56 -0.96 8.87
N VAL A 43 13.47 -0.22 8.65
CA VAL A 43 12.12 -0.70 9.00
C VAL A 43 11.69 -1.85 8.08
N PHE A 44 11.96 -1.75 6.78
CA PHE A 44 11.58 -2.80 5.82
C PHE A 44 12.42 -4.06 5.99
N ALA A 45 13.66 -3.97 6.45
CA ALA A 45 14.47 -5.14 6.78
C ALA A 45 13.87 -6.02 7.88
N CYS A 46 13.10 -5.44 8.81
CA CYS A 46 12.45 -6.17 9.90
C CYS A 46 10.92 -6.31 9.75
N THR A 47 10.33 -5.70 8.72
CA THR A 47 8.88 -5.74 8.46
C THR A 47 8.57 -6.78 7.40
N ASN A 48 7.81 -7.81 7.77
CA ASN A 48 7.28 -8.79 6.83
C ASN A 48 5.77 -8.56 6.63
N CYS A 49 5.40 -8.00 5.48
CA CYS A 49 4.00 -7.71 5.12
C CYS A 49 3.12 -8.97 5.05
N LEU A 50 3.71 -10.14 4.78
CA LEU A 50 3.00 -11.43 4.70
C LEU A 50 2.58 -11.95 6.08
N LYS A 51 3.07 -11.35 7.18
CA LYS A 51 2.62 -11.71 8.54
C LYS A 51 1.16 -11.36 8.79
N CYS A 52 0.63 -10.33 8.15
CA CYS A 52 -0.76 -9.91 8.34
C CYS A 52 -1.54 -9.67 7.04
N ALA A 53 -0.86 -9.35 5.93
CA ALA A 53 -1.47 -9.07 4.63
C ALA A 53 -2.61 -8.03 4.62
N ASN A 54 -2.77 -7.23 5.68
CA ASN A 54 -3.92 -6.33 5.85
C ASN A 54 -4.15 -5.41 4.63
N CYS A 55 -3.08 -4.90 4.00
CA CYS A 55 -3.19 -4.07 2.81
C CYS A 55 -3.71 -4.85 1.59
N CYS A 56 -3.23 -6.08 1.38
CA CYS A 56 -3.68 -6.97 0.30
C CYS A 56 -5.12 -7.45 0.52
N THR A 57 -5.57 -7.52 1.77
CA THR A 57 -6.92 -7.96 2.14
C THR A 57 -7.96 -6.84 2.04
N THR A 58 -7.57 -5.58 2.28
CA THR A 58 -8.55 -4.48 2.47
C THR A 58 -8.42 -3.34 1.47
N THR A 59 -7.23 -3.12 0.90
CA THR A 59 -6.99 -1.98 0.00
C THR A 59 -6.89 -2.44 -1.45
N GLY A 60 -6.14 -3.52 -1.70
CA GLY A 60 -5.83 -3.97 -3.06
C GLY A 60 -4.83 -3.03 -3.77
N PRO A 61 -4.00 -3.54 -4.69
CA PRO A 61 -3.08 -2.71 -5.45
C PRO A 61 -3.76 -2.06 -6.67
N LEU A 62 -3.14 -1.00 -7.16
CA LEU A 62 -3.37 -0.46 -8.49
C LEU A 62 -2.55 -1.25 -9.51
N PHE A 63 -3.12 -1.48 -10.70
CA PHE A 63 -2.49 -2.22 -11.78
C PHE A 63 -2.16 -1.28 -12.94
N THR A 64 -0.90 -1.26 -13.35
CA THR A 64 -0.51 -0.59 -14.59
C THR A 64 -0.72 -1.51 -15.79
N ASP A 65 -0.73 -0.97 -17.01
CA ASP A 65 -0.72 -1.79 -18.23
C ASP A 65 0.44 -2.80 -18.25
N LYS A 66 1.58 -2.45 -17.66
CA LYS A 66 2.73 -3.36 -17.54
C LYS A 66 2.41 -4.53 -16.60
N ASP A 67 1.73 -4.28 -15.50
CA ASP A 67 1.31 -5.32 -14.56
C ASP A 67 0.26 -6.23 -15.19
N ILE A 68 -0.74 -5.65 -15.84
CA ILE A 68 -1.79 -6.39 -16.56
C ILE A 68 -1.15 -7.34 -17.58
N ASN A 69 -0.23 -6.85 -18.42
CA ASN A 69 0.45 -7.67 -19.41
C ASN A 69 1.30 -8.78 -18.77
N ARG A 70 2.06 -8.45 -17.72
CA ARG A 70 2.94 -9.40 -17.02
C ARG A 70 2.13 -10.52 -16.33
N ILE A 71 1.06 -10.17 -15.63
CA ILE A 71 0.24 -11.10 -14.86
C ILE A 71 -0.62 -11.96 -15.79
N SER A 72 -1.23 -11.36 -16.82
CA SER A 72 -2.01 -12.12 -17.82
C SER A 72 -1.16 -13.18 -18.51
N LYS A 73 0.11 -12.85 -18.82
CA LYS A 73 1.08 -13.81 -19.36
C LYS A 73 1.38 -14.94 -18.37
N HIS A 74 1.54 -14.64 -17.08
CA HIS A 74 1.76 -15.65 -16.05
C HIS A 74 0.55 -16.60 -15.93
N LEU A 75 -0.67 -16.06 -15.99
CA LEU A 75 -1.93 -16.81 -15.95
C LEU A 75 -2.31 -17.47 -17.29
N ARG A 76 -1.54 -17.21 -18.36
CA ARG A 76 -1.79 -17.71 -19.73
C ARG A 76 -3.16 -17.32 -20.30
N ILE A 77 -3.63 -16.12 -19.99
CA ILE A 77 -4.85 -15.53 -20.53
C ILE A 77 -4.54 -14.22 -21.27
N LYS A 78 -5.50 -13.71 -22.06
CA LYS A 78 -5.32 -12.43 -22.74
C LYS A 78 -5.43 -11.25 -21.74
N PRO A 79 -4.69 -10.15 -21.93
CA PRO A 79 -4.83 -8.94 -21.11
C PRO A 79 -6.27 -8.44 -20.97
N SER A 80 -7.04 -8.45 -22.07
CA SER A 80 -8.44 -8.06 -22.08
C SER A 80 -9.31 -8.93 -21.18
N GLU A 81 -9.05 -10.25 -21.17
CA GLU A 81 -9.76 -11.21 -20.34
C GLU A 81 -9.38 -11.04 -18.86
N PHE A 82 -8.13 -10.73 -18.55
CA PHE A 82 -7.71 -10.42 -17.19
C PHE A 82 -8.39 -9.16 -16.66
N THR A 83 -8.41 -8.08 -17.45
CA THR A 83 -9.08 -6.83 -17.06
C THR A 83 -10.57 -7.04 -16.84
N GLU A 84 -11.23 -7.80 -17.71
CA GLU A 84 -12.67 -8.07 -17.61
C GLU A 84 -13.02 -8.95 -16.40
N LYS A 85 -12.18 -9.94 -16.08
CA LYS A 85 -12.43 -10.89 -14.98
C LYS A 85 -12.05 -10.36 -13.61
N TYR A 86 -10.99 -9.55 -13.50
CA TYR A 86 -10.38 -9.24 -12.20
C TYR A 86 -10.31 -7.76 -11.88
N LEU A 87 -10.42 -6.87 -12.87
CA LEU A 87 -10.20 -5.44 -12.69
C LEU A 87 -11.45 -4.60 -12.97
N ARG A 88 -11.46 -3.40 -12.43
CA ARG A 88 -12.39 -2.32 -12.74
C ARG A 88 -11.62 -0.99 -12.73
N ILE A 89 -12.22 0.05 -13.30
CA ILE A 89 -11.68 1.41 -13.23
C ILE A 89 -12.32 2.12 -12.04
N ASP A 90 -11.52 2.77 -11.20
CA ASP A 90 -12.01 3.57 -10.06
C ASP A 90 -12.23 5.05 -10.39
N GLU A 91 -12.50 5.86 -9.37
CA GLU A 91 -12.78 7.30 -9.49
C GLU A 91 -11.60 8.11 -10.04
N ASP A 92 -10.37 7.63 -9.79
CA ASP A 92 -9.13 8.25 -10.26
C ASP A 92 -8.73 7.76 -11.66
N ARG A 93 -9.57 6.93 -12.28
CA ARG A 93 -9.37 6.28 -13.58
C ARG A 93 -8.24 5.24 -13.59
N ASP A 94 -7.99 4.64 -12.43
CA ASP A 94 -6.97 3.61 -12.28
C ASP A 94 -7.57 2.21 -12.33
N TYR A 95 -6.82 1.25 -12.87
CA TYR A 95 -7.21 -0.16 -12.83
C TYR A 95 -6.97 -0.73 -11.43
N VAL A 96 -8.05 -1.14 -10.77
CA VAL A 96 -8.02 -1.74 -9.43
C VAL A 96 -8.79 -3.05 -9.41
N LEU A 97 -8.64 -3.84 -8.34
CA LEU A 97 -9.38 -5.10 -8.19
C LEU A 97 -10.90 -4.87 -8.16
N GLN A 98 -11.65 -5.80 -8.75
CA GLN A 98 -13.11 -5.84 -8.66
C GLN A 98 -13.63 -6.08 -7.24
N SER A 99 -12.85 -6.71 -6.37
CA SER A 99 -13.17 -6.91 -4.97
C SER A 99 -11.90 -7.15 -4.17
N VAL A 100 -12.01 -6.94 -2.86
CA VAL A 100 -10.99 -7.29 -1.88
C VAL A 100 -11.61 -8.27 -0.88
N PRO A 101 -10.87 -9.29 -0.39
CA PRO A 101 -9.46 -9.60 -0.67
C PRO A 101 -9.21 -10.05 -2.12
N CYS A 102 -7.97 -9.90 -2.59
CA CYS A 102 -7.58 -10.32 -3.93
C CYS A 102 -7.82 -11.82 -4.15
N THR A 103 -8.41 -12.21 -5.29
CA THR A 103 -8.67 -13.61 -5.64
C THR A 103 -7.40 -14.47 -5.72
N PHE A 104 -6.24 -13.85 -5.93
CA PHE A 104 -4.95 -14.53 -5.96
C PHE A 104 -4.30 -14.65 -4.57
N LEU A 105 -4.83 -13.99 -3.55
CA LEU A 105 -4.29 -14.07 -2.19
C LEU A 105 -4.67 -15.41 -1.55
N GLY A 106 -3.68 -16.26 -1.33
CA GLY A 106 -3.79 -17.54 -0.64
C GLY A 106 -3.95 -17.40 0.88
N MET A 107 -4.32 -18.51 1.53
CA MET A 107 -4.48 -18.56 3.00
C MET A 107 -3.16 -18.35 3.76
N ASP A 108 -2.04 -18.55 3.09
CA ASP A 108 -0.69 -18.31 3.60
C ASP A 108 -0.20 -16.87 3.34
N ASN A 109 -1.08 -15.99 2.85
CA ASN A 109 -0.81 -14.61 2.45
C ASN A 109 0.09 -14.45 1.22
N TYR A 110 0.37 -15.52 0.46
CA TYR A 110 1.09 -15.45 -0.81
C TYR A 110 0.14 -15.32 -2.01
N CYS A 111 0.67 -14.90 -3.16
CA CYS A 111 -0.06 -14.70 -4.42
C CYS A 111 0.77 -15.25 -5.59
#